data_AF-A0A840UHF5-F1
#
_entry.id   AF-A0A840UHF5-F1
#
_cell.length_a   1.000
_cell.length_b   1.000
_cell.length_c   1.000
_cell.angle_alpha   90.00
_cell.angle_beta   90.00
_cell.angle_gamma   90.00
#
_symmetry.space_group_name_H-M   'P 1'
#
loop_
_entity.id
_entity.type
_entity.pdbx_description
1 polymer ?
#
loop_
_entity_poly.entity_id
_entity_poly.type
_entity_poly.pdbx_seq_one_letter_code
_entity_poly.pdbx_strand_id
1 'polypeptide(L)'
;MHFLPDVYVPCEVCKGARYNRETLEVKYKGKTISDVLHMIVDEAVEFFQNIPRLARQLQTLQDVGLGYMQLGQSATTLSGGEAQRIKLATELSKRSTGKTLYILDEPTTGLHTADIHKLMDVLQRLVDNGDTVVVIEHNLDVIKTADHIIDLGPEGGDKGGTIVAQGTPEEIVKVKKSYTGQFLAPVLLEGTELTKNNKE
;
A
#
# COMPACT_ATOMS: atom_id res chain seq x y z
N MET A 1 -8.43 35.65 15.53
CA MET A 1 -8.07 34.49 14.68
C MET A 1 -8.16 33.26 15.54
N HIS A 2 -8.94 32.26 15.16
CA HIS A 2 -8.91 30.97 15.84
C HIS A 2 -7.59 30.28 15.49
N PHE A 3 -6.79 29.97 16.51
CA PHE A 3 -5.43 29.42 16.38
C PHE A 3 -5.39 27.89 16.31
N LEU A 4 -6.53 27.22 16.52
CA LEU A 4 -6.61 25.77 16.60
C LEU A 4 -7.16 25.19 15.29
N PRO A 5 -6.69 24.00 14.89
CA PRO A 5 -7.29 23.27 13.77
C PRO A 5 -8.74 22.90 14.08
N ASP A 6 -9.52 22.63 13.04
CA ASP A 6 -10.92 22.22 13.17
C ASP A 6 -11.05 20.91 13.95
N VAL A 7 -12.13 20.81 14.75
CA VAL A 7 -12.45 19.62 15.54
C VAL A 7 -13.81 19.09 15.11
N TYR A 8 -13.89 17.77 14.92
CA TYR A 8 -15.13 17.09 14.58
C TYR A 8 -15.85 16.65 15.85
N VAL A 9 -17.10 17.09 16.02
CA VAL A 9 -17.95 16.72 17.16
C VAL A 9 -19.04 15.74 16.68
N PRO A 10 -19.28 14.62 17.37
CA PRO A 10 -20.36 13.70 17.04
C PRO A 10 -21.72 14.42 17.05
N CYS A 11 -22.55 14.15 16.05
CA CYS A 11 -23.90 14.71 15.97
C CYS A 11 -24.75 14.23 17.16
N GLU A 12 -25.39 15.14 17.89
CA GLU A 12 -26.21 14.82 19.07
C GLU A 12 -27.49 14.03 18.72
N VAL A 13 -27.98 14.16 17.49
CA VAL A 13 -29.23 13.52 17.03
C VAL A 13 -29.00 12.04 16.72
N CYS A 14 -28.05 11.73 15.82
CA CYS A 14 -27.78 10.36 15.39
C CYS A 14 -26.63 9.70 16.19
N LYS A 15 -25.97 10.44 17.08
CA LYS A 15 -24.84 9.98 17.90
C LYS A 15 -23.70 9.35 17.07
N GLY A 16 -23.46 9.90 15.88
CA GLY A 16 -22.45 9.39 14.94
C GLY A 16 -22.90 8.23 14.05
N ALA A 17 -24.14 7.74 14.18
CA ALA A 17 -24.65 6.64 13.35
C ALA A 17 -24.84 7.01 11.87
N ARG A 18 -24.94 8.31 11.54
CA ARG A 18 -25.14 8.85 10.17
C ARG A 18 -26.49 8.54 9.50
N TYR A 19 -27.37 7.82 10.20
CA TYR A 19 -28.71 7.45 9.71
C TYR A 19 -29.80 7.86 10.71
N ASN A 20 -31.04 7.99 10.22
CA ASN A 20 -32.23 8.18 11.07
C ASN A 20 -32.65 6.87 11.75
N ARG A 21 -33.58 6.97 12.70
CA ARG A 21 -34.01 5.83 13.52
C ARG A 21 -34.65 4.72 12.69
N GLU A 22 -35.50 5.10 11.74
CA GLU A 22 -36.27 4.19 10.89
C GLU A 22 -35.34 3.33 10.01
N THR A 23 -34.24 3.92 9.50
CA THR A 23 -33.24 3.19 8.72
C THR A 23 -32.49 2.16 9.56
N LEU A 24 -32.24 2.45 10.85
CA LEU A 24 -31.52 1.56 11.76
C LEU A 24 -32.39 0.40 12.29
N GLU A 25 -33.67 0.33 11.94
CA GLU A 25 -34.52 -0.83 12.24
C GLU A 25 -34.22 -2.02 11.32
N VAL A 26 -33.70 -1.76 10.11
CA VAL A 26 -33.36 -2.79 9.13
C VAL A 26 -32.04 -3.47 9.52
N LYS A 27 -32.07 -4.80 9.61
CA LYS A 27 -30.93 -5.62 10.03
C LYS A 27 -30.59 -6.70 9.02
N TYR A 28 -29.29 -6.90 8.80
CA TYR A 28 -28.73 -8.04 8.10
C TYR A 28 -27.87 -8.84 9.08
N LYS A 29 -28.15 -10.15 9.24
CA LYS A 29 -27.50 -11.01 10.26
C LYS A 29 -27.45 -10.37 11.66
N GLY A 30 -28.54 -9.69 12.05
CA GLY A 30 -28.65 -9.02 13.35
C GLY A 30 -27.92 -7.68 13.48
N LYS A 31 -27.25 -7.18 12.43
CA LYS A 31 -26.49 -5.92 12.41
C LYS A 31 -27.18 -4.88 11.54
N THR A 32 -27.21 -3.63 12.01
CA THR A 32 -27.66 -2.47 11.22
C THR A 32 -26.57 -2.01 10.26
N ILE A 33 -26.89 -1.11 9.32
CA ILE A 33 -25.88 -0.52 8.44
C ILE A 33 -24.81 0.28 9.21
N SER A 34 -25.20 0.94 10.32
CA SER A 34 -24.25 1.63 11.19
C SER A 34 -23.30 0.63 11.85
N ASP A 35 -23.81 -0.50 12.34
CA ASP A 35 -22.95 -1.53 12.95
C ASP A 35 -21.97 -2.11 11.93
N VAL A 36 -22.41 -2.36 10.70
CA VAL A 36 -21.55 -2.82 9.60
C VAL A 36 -20.45 -1.81 9.30
N LEU A 37 -20.77 -0.51 9.23
CA LEU A 37 -19.77 0.53 8.98
C LEU A 37 -18.77 0.71 10.15
N HIS A 38 -19.09 0.23 11.34
CA HIS A 38 -18.16 0.23 12.48
C HIS A 38 -17.31 -1.05 12.58
N MET A 39 -17.56 -2.06 11.75
CA MET A 39 -16.70 -3.25 11.67
C MET A 39 -15.34 -2.86 11.10
N ILE A 40 -14.29 -3.53 11.59
CA ILE A 40 -12.99 -3.50 10.93
C ILE A 40 -13.03 -4.38 9.67
N VAL A 41 -12.11 -4.14 8.74
CA VAL A 41 -12.03 -4.89 7.47
C VAL A 41 -11.95 -6.40 7.73
N ASP A 42 -11.14 -6.85 8.69
CA ASP A 42 -10.99 -8.29 9.00
C ASP A 42 -12.33 -8.95 9.40
N GLU A 43 -13.08 -8.30 10.29
CA GLU A 43 -14.42 -8.75 10.69
C GLU A 43 -15.39 -8.74 9.51
N ALA A 44 -15.32 -7.71 8.67
CA ALA A 44 -16.20 -7.56 7.53
C ALA A 44 -15.95 -8.64 6.46
N VAL A 45 -14.69 -9.05 6.25
CA VAL A 45 -14.34 -10.16 5.33
C VAL A 45 -15.07 -11.43 5.76
N GLU A 46 -14.99 -11.79 7.04
CA GLU A 46 -15.68 -12.98 7.58
C GLU A 46 -17.21 -12.82 7.53
N PHE A 47 -17.72 -11.65 7.90
CA PHE A 47 -19.15 -11.37 7.92
C PHE A 47 -19.79 -11.47 6.53
N PHE A 48 -19.08 -11.03 5.49
CA PHE A 48 -19.54 -11.04 4.10
C PHE A 48 -18.98 -12.20 3.25
N GLN A 49 -18.37 -13.22 3.83
CA GLN A 49 -17.78 -14.36 3.11
C GLN A 49 -18.73 -15.02 2.09
N ASN A 50 -20.03 -15.06 2.39
CA ASN A 50 -21.08 -15.64 1.52
C ASN A 50 -21.59 -14.68 0.43
N ILE A 51 -21.02 -13.48 0.32
CA ILE A 51 -21.30 -12.50 -0.74
C ILE A 51 -20.01 -12.26 -1.52
N PRO A 52 -19.69 -13.09 -2.53
CA PRO A 52 -18.37 -13.13 -3.16
C PRO A 52 -17.88 -11.78 -3.69
N ARG A 53 -18.81 -10.95 -4.21
CA ARG A 53 -18.48 -9.62 -4.72
C ARG A 53 -17.93 -8.70 -3.63
N LEU A 54 -18.53 -8.71 -2.43
CA LEU A 54 -18.08 -7.89 -1.30
C LEU A 54 -16.84 -8.48 -0.66
N ALA A 55 -16.84 -9.81 -0.43
CA ALA A 55 -15.69 -10.51 0.14
C ALA A 55 -14.40 -10.24 -0.66
N ARG A 56 -14.46 -10.27 -2.00
CA ARG A 56 -13.31 -9.94 -2.85
C ARG A 56 -12.78 -8.52 -2.65
N GLN A 57 -13.67 -7.52 -2.53
CA GLN A 57 -13.26 -6.13 -2.33
C GLN A 57 -12.68 -5.89 -0.93
N LEU A 58 -13.26 -6.53 0.08
CA LEU A 58 -12.76 -6.45 1.45
C LEU A 58 -11.42 -7.19 1.59
N GLN A 59 -11.26 -8.33 0.93
CA GLN A 59 -10.00 -9.07 0.87
C GLN A 59 -8.87 -8.21 0.30
N THR A 60 -9.14 -7.41 -0.74
CA THR A 60 -8.10 -6.51 -1.27
C THR A 60 -7.64 -5.45 -0.27
N LEU A 61 -8.51 -4.99 0.64
CA LEU A 61 -8.12 -4.09 1.73
C LEU A 61 -7.27 -4.82 2.79
N GLN A 62 -7.62 -6.08 3.10
CA GLN A 62 -6.83 -6.91 4.01
C GLN A 62 -5.43 -7.21 3.44
N ASP A 63 -5.34 -7.55 2.15
CA ASP A 63 -4.10 -7.88 1.45
C ASP A 63 -3.10 -6.71 1.45
N VAL A 64 -3.58 -5.47 1.33
CA VAL A 64 -2.73 -4.27 1.45
C VAL A 64 -2.42 -3.87 2.90
N GLY A 65 -2.83 -4.69 3.88
CA GLY A 65 -2.53 -4.48 5.30
C GLY A 65 -3.46 -3.51 6.03
N LEU A 66 -4.68 -3.28 5.52
CA LEU A 66 -5.67 -2.40 6.15
C LEU A 66 -6.75 -3.18 6.94
N GLY A 67 -6.46 -4.41 7.36
CA GLY A 67 -7.39 -5.27 8.11
C GLY A 67 -7.96 -4.63 9.39
N TYR A 68 -7.17 -3.78 10.05
CA TYR A 68 -7.52 -3.10 11.29
C TYR A 68 -8.46 -1.89 11.12
N MET A 69 -8.64 -1.41 9.88
CA MET A 69 -9.34 -0.16 9.61
C MET A 69 -10.86 -0.36 9.64
N GLN A 70 -11.62 0.58 10.20
CA GLN A 70 -13.08 0.54 10.16
C GLN A 70 -13.60 0.91 8.77
N LEU A 71 -14.62 0.19 8.27
CA LEU A 71 -15.19 0.46 6.94
C LEU A 71 -15.73 1.90 6.78
N GLY A 72 -16.31 2.43 7.86
CA GLY A 72 -16.89 3.76 7.91
C GLY A 72 -15.94 4.86 8.36
N GLN A 73 -14.64 4.57 8.54
CA GLN A 73 -13.66 5.57 8.98
C GLN A 73 -13.65 6.77 8.02
N SER A 74 -13.59 7.98 8.59
CA SER A 74 -13.61 9.20 7.77
C SER A 74 -12.33 9.31 6.96
N ALA A 75 -12.44 9.59 5.66
CA ALA A 75 -11.28 9.81 4.78
C ALA A 75 -10.36 10.93 5.30
N THR A 76 -10.92 11.94 5.99
CA THR A 76 -10.17 13.05 6.60
C THR A 76 -9.31 12.65 7.79
N THR A 77 -9.52 11.45 8.34
CA THR A 77 -8.77 10.91 9.49
C THR A 77 -7.74 9.87 9.09
N LEU A 78 -7.63 9.55 7.80
CA LEU A 78 -6.65 8.60 7.30
C LEU A 78 -5.27 9.24 7.25
N SER A 79 -4.26 8.47 7.64
CA SER A 79 -2.87 8.79 7.33
C SER A 79 -2.62 8.76 5.82
N GLY A 80 -1.54 9.40 5.36
CA GLY A 80 -1.13 9.36 3.96
C GLY A 80 -0.94 7.94 3.44
N GLY A 81 -0.27 7.07 4.22
CA GLY A 81 -0.05 5.67 3.87
C GLY A 81 -1.33 4.83 3.85
N GLU A 82 -2.32 5.12 4.71
CA GLU A 82 -3.64 4.47 4.61
C GLU A 82 -4.39 4.91 3.35
N ALA A 83 -4.43 6.21 3.06
CA ALA A 83 -5.08 6.72 1.86
C ALA A 83 -4.46 6.15 0.58
N GLN A 84 -3.13 6.00 0.54
CA GLN A 84 -2.41 5.39 -0.58
C GLN A 84 -2.76 3.90 -0.73
N ARG A 85 -2.78 3.14 0.37
CA ARG A 85 -3.15 1.71 0.34
C ARG A 85 -4.61 1.48 -0.06
N ILE A 86 -5.54 2.37 0.30
CA ILE A 86 -6.93 2.31 -0.20
C ILE A 86 -6.99 2.49 -1.72
N LYS A 87 -6.21 3.44 -2.28
CA LYS A 87 -6.12 3.62 -3.74
C LYS A 87 -5.57 2.36 -4.41
N LEU A 88 -4.52 1.77 -3.83
CA LEU A 88 -3.93 0.53 -4.34
C LEU A 88 -4.95 -0.63 -4.31
N ALA A 89 -5.65 -0.83 -3.19
CA ALA A 89 -6.71 -1.84 -3.08
C ALA A 89 -7.81 -1.65 -4.12
N THR A 90 -8.17 -0.40 -4.41
CA THR A 90 -9.15 -0.06 -5.44
C THR A 90 -8.70 -0.53 -6.82
N GLU A 91 -7.43 -0.33 -7.18
CA GLU A 91 -6.87 -0.80 -8.44
C GLU A 91 -6.76 -2.33 -8.51
N LEU A 92 -6.33 -3.00 -7.44
CA LEU A 92 -6.26 -4.48 -7.37
C LEU A 92 -7.62 -5.16 -7.50
N SER A 93 -8.69 -4.47 -7.07
CA SER A 93 -10.04 -5.00 -7.18
C SER A 93 -10.54 -5.09 -8.64
N LYS A 94 -9.90 -4.35 -9.55
CA LYS A 94 -10.23 -4.37 -10.98
C LYS A 94 -9.66 -5.61 -11.65
N ARG A 95 -10.25 -6.00 -12.78
CA ARG A 95 -9.65 -7.03 -13.63
C ARG A 95 -8.49 -6.40 -14.38
N SER A 96 -7.30 -6.98 -14.23
CA SER A 96 -6.13 -6.60 -15.02
C SER A 96 -6.40 -6.82 -16.52
N THR A 97 -5.82 -5.94 -17.33
CA THR A 97 -5.81 -6.06 -18.79
C THR A 97 -4.46 -6.55 -19.33
N GLY A 98 -3.46 -6.71 -18.44
CA GLY A 98 -2.05 -6.97 -18.79
C GLY A 98 -1.41 -5.85 -19.61
N LYS A 99 -1.98 -4.64 -19.57
CA LYS A 99 -1.59 -3.49 -20.42
C LYS A 99 -1.71 -2.17 -19.66
N THR A 100 -1.70 -2.23 -18.34
CA THR A 100 -1.83 -1.06 -17.47
C THR A 100 -0.45 -0.69 -16.94
N LEU A 101 -0.12 0.60 -16.95
CA LEU A 101 1.07 1.14 -16.30
C LEU A 101 0.66 1.79 -14.98
N TYR A 102 1.15 1.26 -13.87
CA TYR A 102 1.02 1.83 -12.54
C TYR A 102 2.28 2.64 -12.21
N ILE A 103 2.09 3.88 -11.75
CA ILE A 103 3.19 4.73 -11.27
C ILE A 103 2.91 5.06 -9.81
N LEU A 104 3.84 4.70 -8.92
CA LEU A 104 3.75 4.95 -7.49
C LEU A 104 4.92 5.83 -7.04
N ASP A 105 4.59 6.89 -6.32
CA ASP A 105 5.55 7.80 -5.72
C ASP A 105 5.71 7.46 -4.24
N GLU A 106 6.91 7.01 -3.85
CA GLU A 106 7.34 6.59 -2.51
C GLU A 106 6.27 5.81 -1.71
N PRO A 107 5.78 4.66 -2.22
CA PRO A 107 4.68 3.93 -1.59
C PRO A 107 5.04 3.30 -0.24
N THR A 108 6.31 3.30 0.16
CA THR A 108 6.72 2.86 1.50
C THR A 108 6.69 3.96 2.56
N THR A 109 6.36 5.21 2.19
CA THR A 109 6.33 6.33 3.13
C THR A 109 5.41 6.05 4.33
N GLY A 110 6.01 6.01 5.53
CA GLY A 110 5.29 5.77 6.78
C GLY A 110 4.87 4.32 7.01
N LEU A 111 5.37 3.37 6.22
CA LEU A 111 5.15 1.93 6.44
C LEU A 111 6.26 1.33 7.30
N HIS A 112 5.86 0.41 8.18
CA HIS A 112 6.79 -0.46 8.89
C HIS A 112 7.35 -1.53 7.93
N THR A 113 8.57 -2.03 8.17
CA THR A 113 9.23 -3.03 7.29
C THR A 113 8.36 -4.26 7.00
N ALA A 114 7.59 -4.73 7.98
CA ALA A 114 6.66 -5.85 7.79
C ALA A 114 5.52 -5.54 6.80
N ASP A 115 5.07 -4.28 6.70
CA ASP A 115 4.03 -3.87 5.77
C ASP A 115 4.59 -3.57 4.38
N ILE A 116 5.88 -3.21 4.29
CA ILE A 116 6.58 -3.11 2.99
C ILE A 116 6.54 -4.45 2.28
N HIS A 117 6.79 -5.57 2.98
CA HIS A 117 6.71 -6.90 2.36
C HIS A 117 5.32 -7.21 1.78
N LYS A 118 4.25 -6.90 2.53
CA LYS A 118 2.87 -7.09 2.03
C LYS A 118 2.58 -6.20 0.81
N LEU A 119 3.05 -4.96 0.84
CA LEU A 119 2.95 -4.06 -0.32
C LEU A 119 3.69 -4.64 -1.52
N MET A 120 4.91 -5.17 -1.33
CA MET A 120 5.68 -5.79 -2.40
C MET A 120 4.99 -7.03 -2.97
N ASP A 121 4.42 -7.91 -2.14
CA ASP A 121 3.64 -9.07 -2.59
C ASP A 121 2.47 -8.63 -3.48
N VAL A 122 1.83 -7.52 -3.11
CA VAL A 122 0.73 -6.93 -3.86
C VAL A 122 1.19 -6.34 -5.20
N LEU A 123 2.30 -5.59 -5.22
CA LEU A 123 2.84 -5.02 -6.45
C LEU A 123 3.32 -6.12 -7.40
N GLN A 124 3.94 -7.17 -6.86
CA GLN A 124 4.37 -8.32 -7.66
C GLN A 124 3.19 -9.01 -8.33
N ARG A 125 2.05 -9.16 -7.65
CA ARG A 125 0.83 -9.71 -8.27
C ARG A 125 0.34 -8.87 -9.46
N LEU A 126 0.52 -7.55 -9.46
CA LEU A 126 0.19 -6.71 -10.62
C LEU A 126 1.11 -7.03 -11.80
N VAL A 127 2.41 -7.15 -11.54
CA VAL A 127 3.42 -7.54 -12.54
C VAL A 127 3.14 -8.94 -13.09
N ASP A 128 2.82 -9.91 -12.23
CA ASP A 128 2.51 -11.30 -12.61
C ASP A 128 1.25 -11.39 -13.48
N ASN A 129 0.31 -10.44 -13.33
CA ASN A 129 -0.86 -10.33 -14.21
C ASN A 129 -0.55 -9.71 -15.58
N GLY A 130 0.70 -9.31 -15.82
CA GLY A 130 1.20 -8.72 -17.06
C GLY A 130 1.14 -7.19 -17.11
N ASP A 131 0.72 -6.53 -16.03
CA ASP A 131 0.80 -5.07 -15.95
C ASP A 131 2.25 -4.62 -15.65
N THR A 132 2.52 -3.33 -15.80
CA THR A 132 3.84 -2.75 -15.47
C THR A 132 3.70 -1.83 -14.27
N VAL A 133 4.64 -1.95 -13.33
CA VAL A 133 4.70 -1.10 -12.14
C VAL A 133 6.01 -0.32 -12.15
N VAL A 134 5.93 1.01 -12.09
CA VAL A 134 7.05 1.92 -11.92
C VAL A 134 6.94 2.55 -10.54
N VAL A 135 8.01 2.43 -9.77
CA VAL A 135 8.05 2.91 -8.39
C VAL A 135 9.20 3.89 -8.24
N ILE A 136 8.92 5.07 -7.69
CA ILE A 136 9.93 6.01 -7.22
C ILE A 136 10.17 5.68 -5.76
N GLU A 137 11.38 5.26 -5.42
CA GLU A 137 11.71 4.84 -4.06
C GLU A 137 13.16 5.17 -3.71
N HIS A 138 13.36 5.32 -2.40
CA HIS A 138 14.68 5.39 -1.78
C HIS A 138 14.91 4.23 -0.80
N ASN A 139 13.87 3.42 -0.53
CA ASN A 139 13.97 2.27 0.36
C ASN A 139 14.67 1.09 -0.33
N LEU A 140 15.83 0.68 0.20
CA LEU A 140 16.65 -0.40 -0.35
C LEU A 140 15.95 -1.77 -0.31
N ASP A 141 15.00 -2.00 0.61
CA ASP A 141 14.22 -3.24 0.66
C ASP A 141 13.29 -3.38 -0.52
N VAL A 142 12.83 -2.27 -1.11
CA VAL A 142 12.05 -2.27 -2.35
C VAL A 142 13.00 -2.36 -3.55
N ILE A 143 14.02 -1.50 -3.58
CA ILE A 143 14.95 -1.40 -4.72
C ILE A 143 15.61 -2.75 -5.02
N LYS A 144 16.00 -3.52 -4.00
CA LYS A 144 16.63 -4.84 -4.17
C LYS A 144 15.74 -5.89 -4.84
N THR A 145 14.42 -5.69 -4.80
CA THR A 145 13.43 -6.64 -5.36
C THR A 145 13.00 -6.29 -6.78
N ALA A 146 13.42 -5.13 -7.30
CA ALA A 146 13.04 -4.70 -8.63
C ALA A 146 13.75 -5.51 -9.73
N ASP A 147 13.02 -5.85 -10.79
CA ASP A 147 13.59 -6.50 -11.97
C ASP A 147 14.50 -5.55 -12.78
N HIS A 148 14.23 -4.25 -12.71
CA HIS A 148 14.95 -3.21 -13.43
C HIS A 148 14.95 -1.90 -12.64
N ILE A 149 16.10 -1.23 -12.62
CA ILE A 149 16.31 0.05 -11.94
C ILE A 149 16.82 1.06 -12.97
N ILE A 150 16.34 2.30 -12.86
CA ILE A 150 16.91 3.47 -13.53
C ILE A 150 17.40 4.42 -12.44
N ASP A 151 18.72 4.56 -12.31
CA ASP A 151 19.36 5.40 -11.30
C ASP A 151 19.62 6.80 -11.86
N LEU A 152 19.12 7.81 -11.14
CA LEU A 152 19.22 9.22 -11.54
C LEU A 152 20.21 9.96 -10.66
N GLY A 153 20.93 10.91 -11.25
CA GLY A 153 21.91 11.72 -10.53
C GLY A 153 22.90 12.38 -11.47
N PRO A 154 24.21 12.40 -11.13
CA PRO A 154 24.82 11.81 -9.93
C PRO A 154 24.48 12.56 -8.64
N GLU A 155 24.17 13.85 -8.72
CA GLU A 155 23.83 14.69 -7.57
C GLU A 155 22.40 15.23 -7.70
N GLY A 156 21.93 15.97 -6.69
CA GLY A 156 20.68 16.73 -6.76
C GLY A 156 20.82 18.08 -7.46
N GLY A 157 19.68 18.68 -7.85
CA GLY A 157 19.61 20.03 -8.44
C GLY A 157 20.30 20.12 -9.80
N ASP A 158 20.99 21.23 -10.07
CA ASP A 158 21.64 21.53 -11.36
C ASP A 158 22.77 20.55 -11.73
N LYS A 159 23.25 19.76 -10.77
CA LYS A 159 24.29 18.74 -10.97
C LYS A 159 23.71 17.34 -11.22
N GLY A 160 22.39 17.23 -11.30
CA GLY A 160 21.65 16.00 -11.54
C GLY A 160 21.00 15.91 -12.92
N GLY A 161 19.91 15.14 -13.01
CA GLY A 161 19.08 15.05 -14.20
C GLY A 161 19.63 14.13 -15.30
N THR A 162 20.61 13.29 -14.98
CA THR A 162 21.19 12.32 -15.91
C THR A 162 20.96 10.88 -15.43
N ILE A 163 20.91 9.94 -16.36
CA ILE A 163 20.90 8.51 -16.05
C ILE A 163 22.33 8.10 -15.70
N VAL A 164 22.55 7.73 -14.44
CA VAL A 164 23.87 7.29 -13.93
C VAL A 164 24.10 5.83 -14.26
N ALA A 165 23.06 5.02 -14.09
CA ALA A 165 23.05 3.58 -14.35
C ALA A 165 21.64 3.10 -14.67
N GLN A 166 21.53 2.00 -15.41
CA GLN A 166 20.27 1.29 -15.62
C GLN A 166 20.57 -0.20 -15.77
N GLY A 167 19.67 -1.06 -15.30
CA GLY A 167 19.88 -2.52 -15.30
C GLY A 167 19.24 -3.21 -14.11
N THR A 168 19.62 -4.47 -13.85
CA THR A 168 19.20 -5.21 -12.66
C THR A 168 19.90 -4.67 -11.40
N PRO A 169 19.38 -4.94 -10.18
CA PRO A 169 20.07 -4.62 -8.92
C PRO A 169 21.56 -5.00 -8.93
N GLU A 170 21.90 -6.19 -9.41
CA GLU A 170 23.28 -6.71 -9.48
C GLU A 170 24.17 -5.97 -10.51
N GLU A 171 23.57 -5.35 -11.52
CA GLU A 171 24.28 -4.50 -12.48
C GLU A 171 24.52 -3.10 -11.90
N ILE A 172 23.52 -2.53 -11.21
CA ILE A 172 23.62 -1.21 -10.57
C ILE A 172 24.75 -1.19 -9.53
N VAL A 173 24.89 -2.23 -8.69
CA VAL A 173 25.93 -2.29 -7.65
C VAL A 173 27.36 -2.31 -8.20
N LYS A 174 27.56 -2.67 -9.48
CA LYS A 174 28.88 -2.65 -10.14
C LYS A 174 29.27 -1.24 -10.59
N VAL A 175 28.33 -0.30 -10.66
CA VAL A 175 28.57 1.06 -11.14
C VAL A 175 29.07 1.94 -10.01
N LYS A 176 30.38 2.17 -9.95
CA LYS A 176 31.01 2.99 -8.89
C LYS A 176 30.46 4.42 -8.75
N LYS A 177 29.93 4.99 -9.82
CA LYS A 177 29.35 6.35 -9.82
C LYS A 177 27.92 6.42 -9.27
N SER A 178 27.25 5.29 -9.10
CA SER A 178 25.88 5.20 -8.59
C SER A 178 25.91 5.19 -7.06
N TYR A 179 25.32 6.20 -6.41
CA TYR A 179 25.12 6.15 -4.96
C TYR A 179 24.19 5.01 -4.58
N THR A 180 23.11 4.82 -5.34
CA THR A 180 22.18 3.69 -5.18
C THR A 180 22.93 2.36 -5.19
N GLY A 181 23.83 2.13 -6.15
CA GLY A 181 24.65 0.93 -6.21
C GLY A 181 25.59 0.74 -5.02
N GLN A 182 26.19 1.82 -4.51
CA GLN A 182 27.07 1.76 -3.34
C GLN A 182 26.33 1.31 -2.07
N PHE A 183 25.10 1.79 -1.87
CA PHE A 183 24.28 1.44 -0.70
C PHE A 183 23.49 0.13 -0.87
N LEU A 184 23.16 -0.25 -2.10
CA LEU A 184 22.46 -1.49 -2.40
C LEU A 184 23.36 -2.74 -2.28
N ALA A 185 24.67 -2.58 -2.52
CA ALA A 185 25.65 -3.67 -2.44
C ALA A 185 25.63 -4.45 -1.12
N PRO A 186 25.71 -3.83 0.08
CA PRO A 186 25.66 -4.58 1.34
C PRO A 186 24.31 -5.28 1.56
N VAL A 187 23.20 -4.66 1.15
CA VAL A 187 21.85 -5.22 1.34
C VAL A 187 21.62 -6.48 0.50
N LEU A 188 22.14 -6.52 -0.73
CA LEU A 188 22.10 -7.72 -1.57
C LEU A 188 22.93 -8.87 -0.99
N LEU A 189 24.12 -8.56 -0.43
CA LEU A 189 25.00 -9.56 0.17
C LEU A 189 24.36 -10.20 1.41
N GLU A 190 23.80 -9.40 2.31
CA GLU A 190 23.11 -9.90 3.51
C GLU A 190 21.93 -10.84 3.15
N GLY A 191 21.14 -10.49 2.13
CA GLY A 191 20.05 -11.34 1.65
C GLY A 191 20.52 -12.71 1.11
N THR A 192 21.69 -12.74 0.44
CA THR A 192 22.28 -13.99 -0.07
C THR A 192 22.89 -14.88 1.02
N GLU A 193 23.35 -14.31 2.13
CA GLU A 193 23.86 -15.10 3.27
C GLU A 193 22.71 -15.69 4.11
N LEU A 194 21.64 -14.91 4.33
CA LEU A 194 20.43 -15.38 5.03
C LEU A 194 19.72 -16.54 4.28
N THR A 195 19.69 -16.49 2.95
CA THR A 195 19.10 -17.55 2.11
C THR A 195 19.95 -18.83 2.04
N LYS A 196 21.27 -18.74 2.27
CA LYS A 196 22.14 -19.91 2.43
C LYS A 196 21.95 -20.58 3.78
N ASN A 197 21.85 -19.80 4.86
CA ASN A 197 21.68 -20.32 6.21
C ASN A 197 20.28 -20.92 6.48
N ASN A 198 19.23 -20.50 5.76
CA ASN A 198 17.88 -21.08 5.87
C ASN A 198 17.67 -22.36 5.04
N LYS A 199 18.71 -22.85 4.34
CA LYS A 199 18.69 -24.09 3.56
C LYS A 199 19.49 -25.24 4.21
N GLU A 200 20.06 -25.02 5.39
CA GLU A 200 20.65 -26.04 6.27
C GLU A 200 19.69 -26.39 7.42
#